data_AF-A0A269THC2-F1
#
_entry.id   AF-A0A269THC2-F1
#
_cell.length_a   1.000
_cell.length_b   1.000
_cell.length_c   1.000
_cell.angle_alpha   90.00
_cell.angle_beta   90.00
_cell.angle_gamma   90.00
#
_symmetry.space_group_name_H-M   'P 1'
#
loop_
_entity.id
_entity.type
_entity.pdbx_description
1 polymer ?
#
loop_
_entity_poly.entity_id
_entity_poly.type
_entity_poly.pdbx_seq_one_letter_code
_entity_poly.pdbx_strand_id
1 'polypeptide(L)' 'MKVIDYEISKSDHQRHWISKYSKIEIPVPPLEEQNRIVNILDKFSKLTSDINEGLPAEIKMRRQQYEYYREKLLTFSQS' A
#
# COMPACT_ATOMS: atom_id res chain seq x y z
N MET A 1 7.07 18.11 7.15
CA MET A 1 6.42 16.93 7.80
C MET A 1 6.67 17.06 9.30
N LYS A 2 5.63 17.17 10.13
CA LYS A 2 5.80 17.16 11.59
C LYS A 2 6.01 15.70 12.01
N VAL A 3 7.20 15.38 12.48
CA VAL A 3 7.52 14.07 13.06
C VAL A 3 7.24 14.16 14.55
N ILE A 4 6.63 13.12 15.12
CA ILE A 4 6.38 13.06 16.56
C ILE A 4 7.57 12.37 17.20
N ASP A 5 8.26 13.09 18.06
CA ASP A 5 9.34 12.51 18.85
C ASP A 5 8.79 11.38 19.74
N TYR A 6 9.37 10.19 19.57
CA TYR A 6 8.93 8.97 20.21
C TYR A 6 10.09 8.29 20.93
N GLU A 7 10.13 8.46 22.25
CA GLU A 7 11.01 7.67 23.11
C GLU A 7 10.37 6.32 23.41
N ILE A 8 11.04 5.24 23.03
CA ILE A 8 10.60 3.87 23.28
C ILE A 8 10.79 3.58 24.79
N SER A 9 9.69 3.49 25.53
CA SER A 9 9.69 2.99 26.91
C SER A 9 10.10 1.50 26.92
N LYS A 10 10.97 1.11 27.87
CA LYS A 10 11.37 -0.29 28.09
C LYS A 10 10.29 -1.15 28.79
N SER A 11 9.13 -0.59 29.13
CA SER A 11 8.05 -1.33 29.78
C SER A 11 7.08 -1.94 28.76
N ASP A 12 6.77 -3.22 28.93
CA ASP A 12 5.90 -3.98 28.04
C ASP A 12 4.46 -3.42 28.00
N HIS A 13 3.98 -3.17 26.77
CA HIS A 13 2.58 -2.87 26.39
C HIS A 13 1.97 -1.56 26.92
N GLN A 14 2.51 -0.39 26.55
CA GLN A 14 1.80 0.88 26.70
C GLN A 14 0.69 1.06 25.64
N ARG A 15 -0.51 1.49 26.07
CA ARG A 15 -1.62 1.87 25.18
C ARG A 15 -1.45 3.31 24.68
N HIS A 16 -0.60 3.51 23.67
CA HIS A 16 -0.26 4.84 23.15
C HIS A 16 -1.45 5.61 22.55
N TRP A 17 -2.45 4.89 22.02
CA TRP A 17 -3.67 5.50 21.47
C TRP A 17 -4.35 6.43 22.46
N ILE A 18 -4.62 5.94 23.68
CA ILE A 18 -5.39 6.67 24.69
C ILE A 18 -4.56 7.78 25.34
N SER A 19 -3.28 7.53 25.63
CA SER A 19 -2.46 8.43 26.44
C SER A 19 -1.71 9.50 25.63
N LYS A 20 -1.35 9.20 24.37
CA LYS A 20 -0.48 10.04 23.52
C LYS A 20 -1.18 10.46 22.22
N TYR A 21 -1.70 9.51 21.43
CA TYR A 21 -2.19 9.85 20.09
C TYR A 21 -3.53 10.60 20.07
N SER A 22 -4.42 10.31 21.03
CA SER A 22 -5.70 11.02 21.20
C SER A 22 -5.56 12.54 21.42
N LYS A 23 -4.39 12.98 21.88
CA LYS A 23 -4.09 14.39 22.18
C LYS A 23 -3.45 15.13 21.01
N ILE A 24 -3.17 14.44 19.90
CA ILE A 24 -2.58 15.06 18.72
C ILE A 24 -3.66 15.82 17.97
N GLU A 25 -3.50 17.13 17.85
CA GLU A 25 -4.33 17.95 16.99
C GLU A 25 -3.89 17.81 15.54
N ILE A 26 -4.82 17.36 14.69
CA ILE A 26 -4.61 17.25 13.25
C ILE A 26 -5.42 18.37 12.58
N PRO A 27 -4.79 19.22 11.75
CA PRO A 27 -5.53 20.24 11.02
C PRO A 27 -6.44 19.57 10.00
N VAL A 28 -7.73 19.90 10.06
CA VAL A 28 -8.73 19.42 9.10
C VAL A 28 -8.99 20.54 8.09
N PRO A 29 -8.57 20.39 6.82
CA PRO A 29 -8.79 21.40 5.79
C PRO A 29 -10.27 21.47 5.38
N PRO A 30 -10.70 22.47 4.58
CA PRO A 30 -12.06 22.52 4.04
C PRO A 30 -12.43 21.25 3.24
N LEU A 31 -13.72 20.90 3.21
CA LEU A 31 -14.21 19.65 2.59
C LEU A 31 -13.80 19.49 1.12
N GLU A 32 -13.78 20.58 0.36
CA GLU A 32 -13.35 20.57 -1.04
C GLU A 32 -11.91 20.06 -1.18
N GLU A 33 -11.01 20.56 -0.33
CA GLU A 33 -9.61 20.17 -0.33
C GLU A 33 -9.43 18.74 0.19
N GLN A 34 -10.22 18.31 1.19
CA GLN A 34 -10.24 16.91 1.63
C GLN A 34 -10.60 15.97 0.49
N ASN A 35 -11.67 16.28 -0.26
CA ASN A 35 -12.10 15.47 -1.40
C ASN A 35 -11.05 15.44 -2.51
N ARG A 36 -10.40 16.58 -2.78
CA ARG A 36 -9.30 16.65 -3.75
C ARG A 36 -8.14 15.73 -3.36
N ILE A 37 -7.74 15.77 -2.08
CA ILE A 37 -6.66 14.94 -1.54
C ILE A 37 -7.04 13.45 -1.61
N VAL A 38 -8.23 13.07 -1.12
CA VAL A 38 -8.70 11.67 -1.12
C VAL A 38 -8.79 11.12 -2.54
N ASN A 39 -9.33 11.88 -3.49
CA ASN A 39 -9.41 11.44 -4.88
C ASN A 39 -8.04 11.11 -5.50
N ILE A 40 -6.99 11.85 -5.13
CA ILE A 40 -5.63 11.57 -5.59
C ILE A 40 -5.10 10.31 -4.90
N LEU A 41 -5.22 10.23 -3.58
CA LEU A 41 -4.73 9.09 -2.79
C LEU A 41 -5.42 7.78 -3.17
N ASP A 42 -6.72 7.81 -3.44
CA ASP A 42 -7.49 6.64 -3.87
C ASP A 42 -7.03 6.13 -5.22
N LYS A 43 -6.72 7.02 -6.18
CA LYS A 43 -6.16 6.62 -7.48
C LYS A 43 -4.80 5.96 -7.33
N PHE A 44 -3.93 6.53 -6.49
CA PHE A 44 -2.62 5.92 -6.21
C PHE A 44 -2.77 4.56 -5.52
N SER A 45 -3.60 4.48 -4.49
CA SER A 45 -3.87 3.25 -3.75
C SER A 45 -4.38 2.13 -4.66
N LYS A 46 -5.38 2.44 -5.51
CA LYS A 46 -5.90 1.49 -6.51
C LYS A 46 -4.83 1.01 -7.48
N LEU A 47 -3.97 1.92 -7.94
CA LEU A 47 -2.89 1.56 -8.86
C LEU A 47 -1.83 0.66 -8.21
N THR A 48 -1.48 0.88 -6.94
CA THR A 48 -0.33 0.22 -6.31
C THR A 48 -0.68 -1.00 -5.46
N SER A 49 -1.88 -1.04 -4.90
CA SER A 49 -2.21 -1.96 -3.80
C SER A 49 -3.47 -2.79 -4.02
N ASP A 50 -4.27 -2.48 -5.03
CA ASP A 50 -5.40 -3.33 -5.40
C ASP A 50 -4.90 -4.65 -6.00
N ILE A 51 -5.47 -5.77 -5.56
CA ILE A 51 -5.07 -7.10 -6.02
C ILE A 51 -5.74 -7.51 -7.34
N ASN A 52 -6.86 -6.88 -7.68
CA ASN A 52 -7.65 -7.17 -8.87
C ASN A 52 -7.35 -6.18 -10.00
N GLU A 53 -6.85 -4.99 -9.67
CA GLU A 53 -6.48 -3.94 -10.61
C GLU A 53 -5.04 -3.48 -10.40
N GLY A 54 -4.55 -2.56 -11.24
CA GLY A 54 -3.24 -1.95 -11.06
C GLY A 54 -2.04 -2.90 -11.18
N LEU A 55 -0.94 -2.53 -10.52
CA LEU A 55 0.35 -3.21 -10.62
C LEU A 55 0.31 -4.67 -10.13
N PRO A 56 -0.34 -5.02 -9.00
CA PRO A 56 -0.37 -6.40 -8.55
C PRO A 56 -1.07 -7.33 -9.56
N ALA A 57 -2.17 -6.87 -10.15
CA ALA A 57 -2.89 -7.62 -11.18
C ALA A 57 -2.04 -7.79 -12.45
N GLU A 58 -1.36 -6.74 -12.91
CA GLU A 58 -0.46 -6.82 -14.06
C GLU A 58 0.71 -7.78 -13.82
N ILE A 59 1.37 -7.71 -12.66
CA ILE A 59 2.47 -8.60 -12.31
C ILE A 59 2.02 -10.06 -12.32
N LYS A 60 0.82 -10.35 -11.78
CA LYS A 60 0.24 -11.70 -11.79
C LYS A 60 0.04 -12.20 -13.23
N MET A 61 -0.57 -11.38 -14.09
CA MET A 61 -0.77 -11.73 -15.50
C MET A 61 0.54 -11.95 -16.24
N ARG A 62 1.55 -11.10 -16.01
CA ARG A 62 2.89 -11.22 -16.61
C ARG A 62 3.61 -12.48 -16.17
N ARG A 63 3.46 -12.90 -14.90
CA ARG A 63 4.00 -14.18 -14.42
C ARG A 63 3.37 -15.38 -15.11
N GLN A 64 2.04 -15.41 -15.23
CA GLN A 64 1.33 -16.46 -15.95
C GLN A 64 1.74 -16.53 -17.42
N GLN A 65 1.84 -15.37 -18.08
CA GLN A 65 2.33 -15.28 -19.45
C GLN A 65 3.75 -15.85 -19.58
N TYR A 66 4.66 -15.47 -18.68
CA TYR A 66 6.03 -15.98 -18.66
C TYR A 66 6.08 -17.50 -18.48
N GLU A 67 5.32 -18.04 -17.52
CA GLU A 67 5.25 -19.48 -17.26
C GLU A 67 4.80 -20.27 -18.49
N TYR A 68 3.71 -19.81 -19.13
CA TYR A 68 3.20 -20.42 -20.36
C TYR A 68 4.26 -20.48 -21.48
N TYR A 69 4.95 -19.36 -21.75
CA TYR A 69 5.95 -19.33 -22.80
C TYR A 69 7.22 -20.11 -22.43
N ARG A 70 7.62 -20.11 -21.16
CA ARG A 70 8.73 -20.93 -20.67
C ARG A 70 8.46 -22.41 -20.91
N GLU A 71 7.27 -22.91 -20.53
CA GLU A 71 6.90 -24.31 -20.75
C GLU A 71 6.80 -24.65 -22.23
N LYS A 72 6.21 -23.77 -23.03
CA LYS A 72 6.11 -23.94 -24.49
C LYS A 72 7.48 -24.03 -25.15
N LEU A 73 8.47 -23.24 -24.74
CA LEU A 73 9.82 -23.29 -25.31
C LEU A 73 10.60 -24.53 -24.85
N LEU A 74 10.42 -24.96 -23.60
CA LEU A 74 11.11 -26.11 -23.02
C LEU A 74 10.53 -27.48 -23.45
N THR A 75 9.35 -27.50 -24.07
CA THR A 75 8.70 -28.72 -24.57
C THR A 75 9.16 -29.12 -25.99
N PHE A 76 9.94 -28.29 -26.69
CA PHE A 76 10.48 -28.60 -28.02
C PHE A 76 11.76 -29.45 -28.03
N SER A 77 12.32 -29.83 -26.86
CA SER A 77 13.57 -30.59 -26.75
C SER A 77 13.38 -32.07 -26.37
N GLN A 78 12.29 -32.69 -26.83
CA GLN A 78 12.14 -34.16 -26.84
C GLN A 78 11.98 -34.65 -28.28
N SER A 79 13.10 -34.69 -29.01
CA SER A 79 13.27 -35.39 -30.28
C SER A 79 14.67 -35.99 -30.32
#